data_AF-A0A9J6FZK8-F1
#
_entry.id   AF-A0A9J6FZK8-F1
#
_cell.length_a   1.000
_cell.length_b   1.000
_cell.length_c   1.000
_cell.angle_alpha   90.00
_cell.angle_beta   90.00
_cell.angle_gamma   90.00
#
_symmetry.space_group_name_H-M   'P 1'
#
loop_
_entity.id
_entity.type
_entity.pdbx_description
1 polymer ?
#
loop_
_entity_poly.entity_id
_entity_poly.type
_entity_poly.pdbx_seq_one_letter_code
_entity_poly.pdbx_strand_id
1 'polypeptide(L)'
;MAIRPRNGLALRKISPYTLASSILHEAKLTWREADLKIRINEAQNMLVVSTPFLAAAKALSKIQQLKIEGTIFPVNTYGISPDKSCKGVIHNICIGVTTEQIMAGPFCSRL
;
A
#
# COMPACT_ATOMS: atom_id res chain seq x y z
N MET A 1 -5.29 -2.62 -3.41
CA MET A 1 -3.96 -2.28 -2.84
C MET A 1 -4.10 -1.85 -1.39
N ALA A 2 -3.01 -1.85 -0.65
CA ALA A 2 -2.98 -1.46 0.75
C ALA A 2 -2.15 -0.18 0.92
N ILE A 3 -2.62 0.70 1.80
CA ILE A 3 -1.92 1.91 2.22
C ILE A 3 -1.76 1.83 3.73
N ARG A 4 -0.51 1.89 4.19
CA ARG A 4 -0.18 1.85 5.62
C ARG A 4 0.51 3.15 6.03
N PRO A 5 -0.09 3.92 6.95
CA PRO A 5 0.57 5.11 7.47
C PRO A 5 1.81 4.81 8.29
N ARG A 6 2.77 5.73 8.25
CA ARG A 6 3.95 5.77 9.12
C ARG A 6 3.73 6.84 10.20
N ASN A 7 4.47 6.72 11.31
CA ASN A 7 4.54 7.72 12.38
C ASN A 7 3.22 8.01 13.12
N GLY A 8 2.41 6.98 13.39
CA GLY A 8 1.35 7.07 14.41
C GLY A 8 0.00 7.63 13.97
N LEU A 9 -0.25 7.84 12.67
CA LEU A 9 -1.61 8.13 12.17
C LEU A 9 -2.55 6.98 12.52
N ALA A 10 -3.53 7.24 13.39
CA ALA A 10 -4.55 6.27 13.76
C ALA A 10 -5.75 6.39 12.81
N LEU A 11 -5.84 5.50 11.82
CA LEU A 11 -6.86 5.56 10.77
C LEU A 11 -8.30 5.55 11.32
N ARG A 12 -8.54 4.86 12.44
CA ARG A 12 -9.85 4.81 13.12
C ARG A 12 -10.35 6.17 13.62
N LYS A 13 -9.44 7.15 13.79
CA LYS A 13 -9.80 8.50 14.28
C LYS A 13 -10.15 9.46 13.13
N ILE A 14 -9.94 9.06 11.89
CA ILE A 14 -10.17 9.91 10.71
C ILE A 14 -11.41 9.41 9.98
N SER A 15 -12.25 10.35 9.52
CA SER A 15 -13.44 9.98 8.76
C SER A 15 -13.06 9.28 7.44
N PRO A 16 -13.81 8.25 7.01
CA PRO A 16 -13.57 7.60 5.72
C PRO A 16 -13.59 8.58 4.53
N TYR A 17 -14.43 9.61 4.62
CA TYR A 17 -14.51 10.66 3.60
C TYR A 17 -13.22 11.48 3.51
N THR A 18 -12.67 11.91 4.66
CA THR A 18 -11.40 12.65 4.71
C THR A 18 -10.25 11.82 4.17
N LEU A 19 -10.19 10.52 4.52
CA LEU A 19 -9.19 9.60 4.00
C LEU A 19 -9.32 9.47 2.48
N ALA A 20 -10.53 9.28 1.96
CA ALA A 20 -10.77 9.13 0.54
C ALA A 20 -10.40 10.39 -0.26
N SER A 21 -10.80 11.57 0.25
CA SER A 21 -10.44 12.86 -0.36
C SER A 21 -8.93 13.07 -0.39
N SER A 22 -8.23 12.75 0.71
CA SER A 22 -6.76 12.83 0.78
C SER A 22 -6.10 11.90 -0.24
N ILE A 23 -6.57 10.66 -0.37
CA ILE A 23 -6.05 9.68 -1.34
C ILE A 23 -6.24 10.17 -2.77
N LEU A 24 -7.43 10.66 -3.11
CA LEU A 24 -7.74 11.18 -4.44
C LEU A 24 -6.89 12.40 -4.79
N HIS A 25 -6.73 13.31 -3.83
CA HIS A 25 -5.88 14.48 -3.97
C HIS A 25 -4.42 14.07 -4.27
N GLU A 26 -3.83 13.19 -3.47
CA GLU A 26 -2.45 12.75 -3.66
C GLU A 26 -2.27 11.89 -4.92
N ALA A 27 -3.29 11.12 -5.31
CA ALA A 27 -3.31 10.36 -6.57
C ALA A 27 -3.53 11.24 -7.81
N LYS A 28 -3.93 12.51 -7.63
CA LYS A 28 -4.38 13.42 -8.70
C LYS A 28 -5.53 12.82 -9.51
N LEU A 29 -6.50 12.24 -8.82
CA LEU A 29 -7.68 11.60 -9.40
C LEU A 29 -8.95 12.24 -8.87
N THR A 30 -10.00 12.20 -9.66
CA THR A 30 -11.36 12.48 -9.21
C THR A 30 -12.08 11.20 -8.80
N TRP A 31 -13.18 11.34 -8.05
CA TRP A 31 -14.04 10.20 -7.68
C TRP A 31 -14.55 9.42 -8.90
N ARG A 32 -14.89 10.11 -10.00
CA ARG A 32 -15.40 9.48 -11.24
C ARG A 32 -14.34 8.64 -11.94
N GLU A 33 -13.10 9.12 -11.97
CA GLU A 33 -12.00 8.41 -12.65
C GLU A 33 -11.50 7.20 -11.85
N ALA A 34 -11.69 7.24 -10.52
CA ALA A 34 -11.08 6.28 -9.63
C ALA A 34 -12.02 5.12 -9.23
N ASP A 35 -13.34 5.36 -9.13
CA ASP A 35 -14.35 4.39 -8.64
C ASP A 35 -13.83 3.57 -7.45
N LEU A 36 -13.46 4.30 -6.39
CA LEU A 36 -12.77 3.73 -5.24
C LEU A 36 -13.73 3.04 -4.28
N LYS A 37 -13.35 1.83 -3.87
CA LYS A 37 -13.86 1.18 -2.66
C LYS A 37 -12.77 1.19 -1.60
N ILE A 38 -13.08 1.79 -0.45
CA ILE A 38 -12.14 1.94 0.66
C ILE A 38 -12.64 1.13 1.85
N ARG A 39 -11.75 0.35 2.46
CA ARG A 39 -11.99 -0.40 3.71
C ARG A 39 -10.86 -0.11 4.68
N ILE A 40 -11.20 0.11 5.95
CA ILE A 40 -10.21 0.29 7.01
C ILE A 40 -10.07 -1.06 7.73
N ASN A 41 -8.84 -1.58 7.79
CA ASN A 41 -8.47 -2.67 8.68
C ASN A 41 -7.86 -2.06 9.95
N GLU A 42 -8.70 -1.90 10.98
CA GLU A 42 -8.31 -1.25 12.23
C GLU A 42 -7.26 -2.03 13.00
N ALA A 43 -7.35 -3.36 13.02
CA ALA A 43 -6.43 -4.24 13.73
C ALA A 43 -4.98 -4.08 13.21
N GLN A 44 -4.82 -3.83 11.91
CA GLN A 44 -3.51 -3.64 11.27
C GLN A 44 -3.17 -2.17 11.03
N ASN A 45 -4.04 -1.24 11.41
CA ASN A 45 -3.97 0.18 11.09
C ASN A 45 -3.62 0.41 9.60
N MET A 46 -4.37 -0.25 8.72
CA MET A 46 -4.13 -0.27 7.29
C MET A 46 -5.40 0.07 6.51
N LEU A 47 -5.25 0.76 5.40
CA LEU A 47 -6.31 1.05 4.46
C LEU A 47 -6.22 0.09 3.27
N VAL A 48 -7.34 -0.51 2.88
CA VAL A 48 -7.46 -1.30 1.65
C VAL A 48 -8.26 -0.48 0.66
N VAL A 49 -7.65 -0.17 -0.48
CA VAL A 49 -8.25 0.60 -1.58
C VAL A 49 -8.34 -0.28 -2.82
N SER A 50 -9.53 -0.37 -3.39
CA SER A 50 -9.82 -1.15 -4.59
C SER A 50 -10.44 -0.26 -5.66
N THR A 51 -10.07 -0.50 -6.91
CA THR A 51 -10.59 0.18 -8.09
C THR A 51 -10.64 -0.82 -9.25
N PRO A 52 -11.65 -0.75 -10.13
CA PRO A 52 -11.67 -1.55 -11.36
C PRO A 52 -10.72 -1.01 -12.44
N PHE A 53 -10.20 0.22 -12.29
CA PHE A 53 -9.41 0.89 -13.32
C PHE A 53 -7.91 0.75 -13.09
N LEU A 54 -7.20 0.16 -14.06
CA LEU A 54 -5.75 -0.03 -13.98
C LEU A 54 -4.98 1.30 -13.89
N ALA A 55 -5.42 2.33 -14.61
CA ALA A 55 -4.80 3.65 -14.55
C ALA A 55 -4.89 4.27 -13.15
N ALA A 56 -6.07 4.18 -12.52
CA ALA A 56 -6.27 4.62 -11.14
C ALA A 56 -5.41 3.80 -10.18
N ALA A 57 -5.36 2.47 -10.33
CA ALA A 57 -4.48 1.62 -9.53
C ALA A 57 -3.00 2.02 -9.66
N LYS A 58 -2.53 2.38 -10.86
CA LYS A 58 -1.15 2.82 -11.08
C LYS A 58 -0.85 4.19 -10.46
N ALA A 59 -1.84 5.08 -10.40
CA ALA A 59 -1.69 6.37 -9.73
C ALA A 59 -1.67 6.20 -8.20
N LEU A 60 -2.59 5.41 -7.66
CA LEU A 60 -2.66 5.12 -6.22
C LEU A 60 -1.38 4.44 -5.69
N SER A 61 -0.71 3.61 -6.49
CA SER A 61 0.51 2.92 -6.04
C SER A 61 1.69 3.86 -5.83
N LYS A 62 1.65 5.06 -6.42
CA LYS A 62 2.70 6.08 -6.31
C LYS A 62 2.53 6.99 -5.09
N ILE A 63 1.45 6.87 -4.35
CA ILE A 63 1.22 7.69 -3.14
C ILE A 63 2.29 7.34 -2.10
N GLN A 64 3.00 8.36 -1.61
CA GLN A 64 4.02 8.20 -0.57
C GLN A 64 3.67 8.95 0.72
N GLN A 65 2.64 9.78 0.69
CA GLN A 65 2.15 10.55 1.82
C GLN A 65 0.65 10.79 1.70
N LEU A 66 0.01 11.11 2.82
CA LEU A 66 -1.36 11.60 2.88
C LEU A 66 -1.36 12.92 3.64
N LYS A 67 -2.02 13.94 3.08
CA LYS A 67 -2.27 15.20 3.77
C LYS A 67 -3.65 15.16 4.41
N ILE A 68 -3.70 15.21 5.73
CA ILE A 68 -4.93 15.15 6.53
C ILE A 68 -4.91 16.31 7.51
N GLU A 69 -5.94 17.18 7.45
CA GLU A 69 -6.10 18.32 8.37
C GLU A 69 -4.84 19.20 8.45
N GLY A 70 -4.17 19.41 7.30
CA GLY A 70 -2.94 20.21 7.21
C GLY A 70 -1.66 19.48 7.61
N THR A 71 -1.74 18.29 8.19
CA THR A 71 -0.58 17.47 8.57
C THR A 71 -0.23 16.46 7.48
N ILE A 72 1.06 16.29 7.20
CA ILE A 72 1.56 15.32 6.22
C ILE A 72 1.97 14.04 6.95
N PHE A 73 1.33 12.94 6.59
CA PHE A 73 1.63 11.61 7.10
C PHE A 73 2.32 10.79 6.00
N PRO A 74 3.60 10.41 6.15
CA PRO A 74 4.21 9.48 5.20
C PRO A 74 3.48 8.14 5.24
N VAL A 75 3.34 7.48 4.09
CA VAL A 75 2.70 6.18 3.96
C VAL A 75 3.55 5.21 3.17
N ASN A 76 3.24 3.93 3.30
CA ASN A 76 3.72 2.87 2.42
C ASN A 76 2.55 2.32 1.63
N THR A 77 2.70 2.22 0.31
CA THR A 77 1.75 1.59 -0.59
C THR A 77 2.29 0.24 -1.05
N TYR A 78 1.43 -0.77 -1.06
CA TYR A 78 1.80 -2.08 -1.61
C TYR A 78 0.63 -2.73 -2.34
N GLY A 79 0.96 -3.41 -3.43
CA GLY A 79 0.01 -4.25 -4.14
C GLY A 79 -0.53 -5.33 -3.21
N ILE A 80 -1.86 -5.45 -3.14
CA ILE A 80 -2.48 -6.61 -2.52
C ILE A 80 -2.78 -7.53 -3.67
N SER A 81 -2.01 -8.62 -3.75
CA SER A 81 -2.30 -9.67 -4.70
C SER A 81 -3.66 -10.32 -4.35
N PRO A 82 -4.48 -10.72 -5.33
CA PRO A 82 -5.80 -11.31 -5.11
C PRO A 82 -5.77 -12.45 -4.09
N ASP A 83 -6.89 -12.77 -3.44
CA ASP A 83 -6.99 -13.80 -2.38
C ASP A 83 -6.59 -15.24 -2.79
N LYS A 84 -6.09 -15.45 -4.00
CA LYS A 84 -5.53 -16.72 -4.51
C LYS A 84 -4.18 -16.57 -5.21
N SER A 85 -3.49 -15.47 -5.02
CA SER A 85 -2.10 -15.33 -5.48
C SER A 85 -1.16 -16.10 -4.57
N CYS A 86 -0.15 -16.76 -5.12
CA CYS A 86 0.94 -17.35 -4.34
C CYS A 86 1.70 -16.24 -3.60
N LYS A 87 1.41 -16.07 -2.30
CA LYS A 87 2.24 -15.28 -1.39
C LYS A 87 3.26 -16.24 -0.78
N GLY A 88 4.53 -16.09 -1.15
CA GLY A 88 5.64 -16.84 -0.57
C GLY A 88 6.43 -15.95 0.39
N VAL A 89 6.86 -16.51 1.52
CA VAL A 89 7.89 -15.91 2.36
C VAL A 89 9.19 -16.68 2.10
N ILE A 90 10.26 -15.96 1.74
CA ILE A 90 11.59 -16.55 1.59
C ILE A 90 12.28 -16.46 2.94
N HIS A 91 12.55 -17.61 3.54
CA HIS A 91 13.35 -17.72 4.75
C HIS A 91 14.83 -17.98 4.41
N ASN A 92 15.73 -17.75 5.37
CA ASN A 92 17.18 -18.02 5.26
C ASN A 92 17.94 -17.19 4.20
N ILE A 93 17.57 -15.92 4.00
CA ILE A 93 18.40 -14.99 3.22
C ILE A 93 19.63 -14.64 4.07
N CYS A 94 20.83 -14.90 3.54
CA CYS A 94 22.08 -14.57 4.22
C CYS A 94 22.21 -13.07 4.46
N ILE A 95 22.80 -12.69 5.60
CA ILE A 95 23.12 -11.30 5.91
C ILE A 95 24.14 -10.80 4.88
N GLY A 96 23.83 -9.69 4.20
CA GLY A 96 24.67 -9.09 3.16
C GLY A 96 24.26 -9.39 1.71
N VAL A 97 23.18 -10.16 1.49
CA VAL A 97 22.62 -10.39 0.15
C VAL A 97 21.85 -9.15 -0.31
N THR A 98 22.14 -8.67 -1.52
CA THR A 98 21.45 -7.51 -2.11
C THR A 98 20.12 -7.90 -2.74
N THR A 99 19.24 -6.92 -2.96
CA THR A 99 17.94 -7.13 -3.60
C THR A 99 18.07 -7.76 -4.99
N GLU A 100 19.08 -7.37 -5.76
CA GLU A 100 19.35 -7.91 -7.09
C GLU A 100 19.69 -9.40 -7.04
N GLN A 101 20.46 -9.81 -6.01
CA GLN A 101 20.83 -11.21 -5.78
C GLN A 101 19.63 -12.04 -5.32
N ILE A 102 18.72 -11.45 -4.52
CA ILE A 102 17.46 -12.09 -4.12
C ILE A 102 16.59 -12.39 -5.35
N MET A 103 16.53 -11.46 -6.31
CA MET A 103 15.67 -11.57 -7.48
C MET A 103 16.21 -12.49 -8.58
N ALA A 104 17.53 -12.71 -8.63
CA ALA A 104 18.17 -13.57 -9.62
C ALA A 104 18.01 -15.08 -9.33
N GLY A 105 17.87 -15.47 -8.05
CA GLY A 105 17.98 -16.88 -7.61
C GLY A 105 19.40 -17.46 -7.82
N PRO A 106 19.83 -18.56 -7.16
CA PRO A 106 19.16 -19.43 -6.19
C PRO A 106 19.64 -19.18 -4.74
N PHE A 107 18.78 -19.46 -3.75
CA PHE A 107 19.13 -19.32 -2.34
C PHE A 107 19.76 -20.60 -1.81
N CYS A 108 21.04 -20.53 -1.45
CA CYS A 108 21.84 -21.51 -0.71
C CYS A 108 21.69 -22.97 -1.17
N SER A 109 22.62 -23.45 -2.00
CA SER A 109 22.96 -24.87 -2.01
C SER A 109 23.83 -25.22 -0.79
N ARG A 110 23.56 -26.39 -0.17
CA ARG A 110 24.15 -27.03 1.03
C ARG A 110 23.31 -26.79 2.30
N LEU A 111 22.73 -27.79 2.97
CA LEU A 111 22.96 -29.25 3.07
C LEU A 111 21.65 -30.02 3.02
#